data_AF-A0A2V5IHI4-F1
#
_entry.id   AF-A0A2V5IHI4-F1
#
_cell.length_a   1.000
_cell.length_b   1.000
_cell.length_c   1.000
_cell.angle_alpha   90.00
_cell.angle_beta   90.00
_cell.angle_gamma   90.00
#
_symmetry.space_group_name_H-M   'P 1'
#
loop_
_entity.id
_entity.type
_entity.pdbx_description
1 polymer ?
#
loop_
_entity_poly.entity_id
_entity_poly.type
_entity_poly.pdbx_seq_one_letter_code
_entity_poly.pdbx_strand_id
1 'polypeptide(L)'
;MRRMNDDDYRELGVGLGPLGWGIYYAWNAFADSDDHPEWRTGVSMTGWTLACNDDDDLVFLKTEGYTFAYFCHNSAPGGAYFTLHNFSVKSRESDAKFMVMHPFSGGCDRDQMVEWARRWSGYEVTGDEKEYYMQLIRAARAGEGQEA
;
A
#
# COMPACT_ATOMS: atom_id res chain seq x y z
N MET A 1 -9.06 -5.60 9.06
CA MET A 1 -9.24 -6.15 10.44
C MET A 1 -10.42 -7.11 10.41
N ARG A 2 -10.34 -8.28 11.04
CA ARG A 2 -11.45 -9.26 11.05
C ARG A 2 -12.60 -8.75 11.93
N ARG A 3 -13.85 -8.87 11.47
CA ARG A 3 -15.03 -8.68 12.32
C ARG A 3 -15.07 -9.68 13.46
N MET A 4 -15.38 -9.19 14.65
CA MET A 4 -15.67 -9.99 15.82
C MET A 4 -17.03 -10.68 15.62
N ASN A 5 -17.10 -11.97 15.95
CA ASN A 5 -18.30 -12.78 15.83
C ASN A 5 -19.08 -12.83 17.17
N ASP A 6 -20.16 -13.61 17.21
CA ASP A 6 -21.02 -13.70 18.40
C ASP A 6 -20.33 -14.36 19.60
N ASP A 7 -19.31 -15.19 19.36
CA ASP A 7 -18.49 -15.77 20.43
C ASP A 7 -17.59 -14.71 21.06
N ASP A 8 -16.96 -13.85 20.24
CA ASP A 8 -16.18 -12.69 20.69
C ASP A 8 -17.07 -11.70 21.50
N TYR A 9 -18.32 -11.48 21.06
CA TYR A 9 -19.29 -10.65 21.80
C TYR A 9 -19.56 -11.20 23.20
N ARG A 10 -19.76 -12.52 23.30
CA ARG A 10 -20.03 -13.20 24.57
C ARG A 10 -18.82 -13.16 25.50
N GLU A 11 -17.63 -13.46 24.98
CA GLU A 11 -16.40 -13.47 25.76
C GLU A 11 -16.08 -12.08 26.32
N LEU A 12 -16.17 -11.04 25.48
CA LEU A 12 -15.97 -9.65 25.91
C LEU A 12 -17.03 -9.21 26.92
N GLY A 13 -18.28 -9.63 26.73
CA GLY A 13 -19.37 -9.35 27.67
C GLY A 13 -19.17 -10.00 29.05
N VAL A 14 -18.64 -11.22 29.10
CA VAL A 14 -18.35 -11.93 30.35
C VAL A 14 -17.15 -11.31 31.06
N GLY A 15 -16.09 -10.97 30.34
CA GLY A 15 -14.85 -10.44 30.92
C GLY A 15 -14.93 -8.97 31.32
N LEU A 16 -15.60 -8.14 30.52
CA LEU A 16 -15.55 -6.68 30.63
C LEU A 16 -16.93 -6.03 30.78
N GLY A 17 -18.01 -6.83 30.79
CA GLY A 17 -19.37 -6.33 30.92
C GLY A 17 -19.73 -5.32 29.82
N PRO A 18 -20.41 -4.22 30.16
CA PRO A 18 -20.82 -3.20 29.18
C PRO A 18 -19.70 -2.59 28.35
N LEU A 19 -18.47 -2.50 28.89
CA LEU A 19 -17.31 -2.00 28.15
C LEU A 19 -16.88 -2.98 27.04
N GLY A 20 -16.98 -4.30 27.30
CA GLY A 20 -16.68 -5.33 26.31
C GLY A 20 -17.62 -5.27 25.11
N TRP A 21 -18.92 -5.06 25.35
CA TRP A 21 -19.89 -4.85 24.28
C TRP A 21 -19.62 -3.55 23.51
N GLY A 22 -19.24 -2.47 24.20
CA GLY A 22 -18.84 -1.22 23.56
C GLY A 22 -17.65 -1.38 22.60
N ILE A 23 -16.63 -2.13 23.02
CA ILE A 23 -15.46 -2.48 22.19
C ILE A 23 -15.88 -3.33 20.99
N TYR A 24 -16.74 -4.33 21.20
CA TYR A 24 -17.26 -5.17 20.12
C TYR A 24 -17.94 -4.34 19.01
N TYR A 25 -18.84 -3.43 19.40
CA TYR A 25 -19.55 -2.60 18.43
C TYR A 25 -18.62 -1.60 17.74
N ALA A 26 -17.71 -0.97 18.47
CA ALA A 26 -16.73 -0.07 17.89
C ALA A 26 -15.83 -0.80 16.89
N TRP A 27 -15.29 -1.97 17.26
CA TRP A 27 -14.44 -2.77 16.38
C TRP A 27 -15.19 -3.19 15.11
N ASN A 28 -16.42 -3.68 15.22
CA ASN A 28 -17.21 -4.11 14.07
C ASN A 28 -17.71 -2.97 13.17
N ALA A 29 -17.72 -1.72 13.67
CA ALA A 29 -18.00 -0.53 12.87
C ALA A 29 -16.81 -0.13 11.98
N PHE A 30 -15.58 -0.48 12.38
CA PHE A 30 -14.35 -0.19 11.62
C PHE A 30 -13.74 -1.41 10.94
N ALA A 31 -14.19 -2.62 11.26
CA ALA A 31 -13.77 -3.84 10.61
C ALA A 31 -14.51 -4.01 9.26
N ASP A 32 -13.76 -4.24 8.19
CA ASP A 32 -14.30 -4.55 6.87
C ASP A 32 -15.33 -5.67 6.95
N SER A 33 -16.50 -5.45 6.35
CA SER A 33 -17.68 -6.30 6.48
C SER A 33 -17.65 -7.57 5.65
N ASP A 34 -16.73 -7.68 4.70
CA ASP A 34 -16.68 -8.76 3.75
C ASP A 34 -15.30 -9.41 3.78
N ASP A 35 -15.28 -10.71 4.06
CA ASP A 35 -14.11 -11.51 3.71
C ASP A 35 -14.06 -11.50 2.18
N HIS A 36 -13.16 -10.68 1.63
CA HIS A 36 -12.86 -10.62 0.21
C HIS A 36 -11.67 -11.55 -0.07
N PRO A 37 -11.89 -12.87 -0.26
CA PRO A 37 -10.81 -13.81 -0.50
C PRO A 37 -10.01 -13.45 -1.76
N GLU A 38 -10.64 -12.80 -2.74
CA GLU A 38 -9.98 -12.27 -3.94
C GLU A 38 -8.90 -11.25 -3.62
N TRP A 39 -9.05 -10.47 -2.53
CA TRP A 39 -8.04 -9.52 -2.07
C TRP A 39 -6.83 -10.20 -1.44
N ARG A 40 -6.87 -11.50 -1.16
CA ARG A 40 -5.72 -12.27 -0.65
C ARG A 40 -4.95 -12.99 -1.76
N THR A 41 -5.37 -12.82 -3.01
CA THR A 41 -4.71 -13.41 -4.17
C THR A 41 -3.67 -12.47 -4.79
N GLY A 42 -2.81 -13.00 -5.66
CA GLY A 42 -1.80 -12.20 -6.36
C GLY A 42 -0.46 -12.11 -5.65
N VAL A 43 0.34 -11.11 -6.04
CA VAL A 43 1.72 -10.93 -5.55
C VAL A 43 1.69 -10.34 -4.14
N SER A 44 2.40 -10.97 -3.20
CA SER A 44 2.66 -10.39 -1.88
C SER A 44 3.53 -9.16 -2.03
N MET A 45 3.08 -8.04 -1.49
CA MET A 45 3.79 -6.77 -1.59
C MET A 45 5.01 -6.75 -0.68
N THR A 46 6.05 -6.02 -1.07
CA THR A 46 7.18 -5.72 -0.18
C THR A 46 6.72 -4.85 0.99
N GLY A 47 7.51 -4.79 2.07
CA GLY A 47 7.17 -3.97 3.24
C GLY A 47 6.90 -2.51 2.88
N TRP A 48 7.62 -2.01 1.87
CA TRP A 48 7.41 -0.72 1.24
C TRP A 48 7.41 -0.86 -0.27
N THR A 49 6.58 -0.06 -0.94
CA THR A 49 6.49 0.02 -2.39
C THR A 49 6.61 1.47 -2.82
N LEU A 50 7.33 1.72 -3.91
CA LEU A 50 7.56 3.05 -4.46
C LEU A 50 6.62 3.26 -5.67
N ALA A 51 5.77 4.27 -5.62
CA ALA A 51 4.90 4.64 -6.74
C ALA A 51 5.42 5.91 -7.42
N CYS A 52 5.41 5.90 -8.76
CA CYS A 52 5.81 7.01 -9.61
C CYS A 52 4.69 7.34 -10.58
N ASN A 53 4.26 8.60 -10.67
CA ASN A 53 3.33 9.03 -11.74
C ASN A 53 4.10 9.44 -13.01
N ASP A 54 3.38 9.91 -14.03
CA ASP A 54 3.97 10.34 -15.31
C ASP A 54 4.68 11.70 -15.22
N ASP A 55 4.40 12.49 -14.18
CA ASP A 55 5.04 13.78 -13.87
C ASP A 55 6.28 13.62 -12.96
N ASP A 56 6.78 12.40 -12.82
CA ASP A 56 7.90 12.00 -11.96
C ASP A 56 7.68 12.31 -10.46
N ASP A 57 6.44 12.46 -9.98
CA ASP A 57 6.14 12.49 -8.54
C ASP A 57 6.28 11.10 -7.93
N LEU A 58 6.97 11.04 -6.78
CA LEU A 58 7.29 9.80 -6.10
C LEU A 58 6.68 9.77 -4.69
N VAL A 59 6.07 8.64 -4.35
CA VAL A 59 5.60 8.36 -2.98
C VAL A 59 5.96 6.96 -2.55
N PHE A 60 6.32 6.81 -1.27
CA PHE A 60 6.42 5.52 -0.62
C PHE A 60 5.10 5.14 0.01
N LEU A 61 4.73 3.87 -0.11
CA LEU A 61 3.53 3.27 0.45
C LEU A 61 3.96 2.12 1.36
N LYS A 62 3.44 2.09 2.59
CA LYS A 62 3.70 0.99 3.52
C LYS A 62 2.78 -0.17 3.19
N THR A 63 3.29 -1.14 2.44
CA THR A 63 2.51 -2.23 1.85
C THR A 63 2.73 -3.58 2.53
N GLU A 64 3.42 -3.61 3.66
CA GLU A 64 3.64 -4.81 4.47
C GLU A 64 2.33 -5.52 4.83
N GLY A 65 2.26 -6.83 4.57
CA GLY A 65 1.10 -7.65 4.91
C GLY A 65 -0.06 -7.56 3.92
N TYR A 66 0.09 -6.80 2.82
CA TYR A 66 -0.91 -6.70 1.77
C TYR A 66 -0.49 -7.44 0.49
N THR A 67 -1.49 -7.81 -0.31
CA THR A 67 -1.28 -8.31 -1.67
C THR A 67 -1.53 -7.20 -2.68
N PHE A 68 -1.02 -7.39 -3.89
CA PHE A 68 -1.31 -6.50 -5.00
C PHE A 68 -2.81 -6.45 -5.33
N ALA A 69 -3.56 -7.54 -5.15
CA ALA A 69 -5.01 -7.52 -5.38
C ALA A 69 -5.71 -6.57 -4.39
N TYR A 70 -5.42 -6.68 -3.08
CA TYR A 70 -5.96 -5.75 -2.08
C TYR A 70 -5.64 -4.29 -2.42
N PHE A 71 -4.41 -4.06 -2.89
CA PHE A 71 -3.95 -2.73 -3.29
C PHE A 71 -4.72 -2.18 -4.49
N CYS A 72 -4.99 -2.98 -5.53
CA CYS A 72 -5.79 -2.58 -6.70
C CYS A 72 -7.22 -2.16 -6.33
N HIS A 73 -7.81 -2.77 -5.30
CA HIS A 73 -9.13 -2.39 -4.80
C HIS A 73 -9.10 -1.12 -3.92
N ASN A 74 -7.93 -0.74 -3.42
CA ASN A 74 -7.69 0.44 -2.58
C ASN A 74 -6.72 1.42 -3.28
N SER A 75 -7.00 1.64 -4.57
CA SER A 75 -6.19 2.39 -5.51
C SER A 75 -6.13 3.90 -5.20
N ALA A 76 -5.31 4.61 -5.96
CA ALA A 76 -5.08 6.04 -5.78
C ALA A 76 -6.37 6.86 -5.99
N PRO A 77 -6.49 8.04 -5.35
CA PRO A 77 -7.58 8.97 -5.61
C PRO A 77 -7.75 9.29 -7.10
N GLY A 78 -8.94 9.73 -7.50
CA GLY A 78 -9.22 10.09 -8.90
C GLY A 78 -9.45 8.91 -9.84
N GLY A 79 -9.50 7.67 -9.32
CA GLY A 79 -9.67 6.47 -10.14
C GLY A 79 -8.40 6.05 -10.86
N ALA A 80 -7.24 6.52 -10.39
CA ALA A 80 -5.95 6.15 -10.95
C ALA A 80 -5.55 4.74 -10.51
N TYR A 81 -5.31 3.88 -11.49
CA TYR A 81 -4.82 2.53 -11.29
C TYR A 81 -3.33 2.49 -11.52
N PHE A 82 -2.62 1.91 -10.56
CA PHE A 82 -1.20 1.66 -10.65
C PHE A 82 -0.97 0.16 -10.83
N THR A 83 0.03 -0.18 -11.63
CA THR A 83 0.51 -1.56 -11.78
C THR A 83 1.97 -1.67 -11.38
N LEU A 84 2.38 -2.88 -11.01
CA LEU A 84 3.77 -3.19 -10.70
C LEU A 84 4.61 -3.23 -11.97
N HIS A 85 5.79 -2.63 -11.90
CA HIS A 85 6.89 -2.92 -12.82
C HIS A 85 7.40 -4.35 -12.60
N ASN A 86 8.09 -4.88 -13.61
CA ASN A 86 8.79 -6.16 -13.54
C ASN A 86 10.19 -6.05 -12.88
N PHE A 87 10.50 -4.92 -12.25
CA PHE A 87 11.76 -4.68 -11.55
C PHE A 87 11.52 -4.07 -10.16
N SER A 88 12.57 -4.03 -9.35
CA SER A 88 12.59 -3.41 -8.03
C SER A 88 13.84 -2.57 -7.87
N VAL A 89 13.78 -1.55 -7.01
CA VAL A 89 14.91 -0.66 -6.73
C VAL A 89 15.47 -0.92 -5.34
N LYS A 90 16.79 -0.80 -5.17
CA LYS A 90 17.45 -0.96 -3.87
C LYS A 90 17.22 0.30 -3.02
N SER A 91 17.06 0.10 -1.72
CA SER A 91 17.07 1.18 -0.73
C SER A 91 18.41 1.91 -0.75
N ARG A 92 18.36 3.23 -0.55
CA ARG A 92 19.56 4.08 -0.40
C ARG A 92 20.37 3.74 0.85
N GLU A 93 19.70 3.30 1.92
CA GLU A 93 20.27 3.20 3.27
C GLU A 93 20.44 1.76 3.76
N SER A 94 19.90 0.77 3.03
CA SER A 94 19.88 -0.62 3.46
C SER A 94 19.91 -1.58 2.27
N ASP A 95 19.96 -2.88 2.58
CA ASP A 95 19.84 -3.94 1.56
C ASP A 95 18.39 -4.26 1.16
N ALA A 96 17.41 -3.50 1.66
CA ALA A 96 16.02 -3.67 1.26
C ALA A 96 15.81 -3.37 -0.23
N LYS A 97 14.85 -4.06 -0.85
CA LYS A 97 14.39 -3.79 -2.21
C LYS A 97 12.92 -3.37 -2.18
N PHE A 98 12.58 -2.38 -2.98
CA PHE A 98 11.23 -1.85 -3.12
C PHE A 98 10.70 -2.18 -4.50
N MET A 99 9.52 -2.81 -4.53
CA MET A 99 8.74 -2.89 -5.75
C MET A 99 8.45 -1.48 -6.28
N VAL A 100 8.40 -1.32 -7.59
CA VAL A 100 8.09 -0.03 -8.23
C VAL A 100 6.75 -0.13 -8.94
N MET A 101 5.92 0.89 -8.79
CA MET A 101 4.63 1.02 -9.47
C MET A 101 4.64 2.16 -10.48
N HIS A 102 3.81 2.03 -11.50
CA HIS A 102 3.54 3.08 -12.48
C HIS A 102 2.06 3.18 -12.83
N PRO A 103 1.62 4.31 -13.39
CA PRO A 103 0.24 4.49 -13.81
C PRO A 103 -0.08 3.50 -14.93
N PHE A 104 -1.25 2.90 -14.86
CA PHE A 104 -1.84 2.08 -15.90
C PHE A 104 -3.02 2.79 -16.56
N SER A 105 -3.84 3.47 -15.76
CA SER A 105 -4.97 4.27 -16.25
C SER A 105 -5.40 5.31 -15.21
N GLY A 106 -6.07 6.36 -15.68
CA GLY A 106 -6.48 7.49 -14.83
C GLY A 106 -5.32 8.45 -14.54
N GLY A 107 -5.64 9.72 -14.29
CA GLY A 107 -4.66 10.73 -13.88
C GLY A 107 -4.52 10.74 -12.37
N CYS A 108 -3.29 10.79 -11.87
CA CYS A 108 -2.98 10.98 -10.46
C CYS A 108 -1.97 12.12 -10.33
N ASP A 109 -2.46 13.30 -9.98
CA ASP A 109 -1.58 14.45 -9.73
C ASP A 109 -0.80 14.28 -8.42
N ARG A 110 0.15 15.20 -8.18
CA ARG A 110 0.98 15.20 -6.98
C ARG A 110 0.17 15.19 -5.69
N ASP A 111 -0.87 16.00 -5.58
CA ASP A 111 -1.65 16.12 -4.34
C ASP A 111 -2.41 14.81 -4.05
N GLN A 112 -2.94 14.18 -5.10
CA GLN A 112 -3.57 12.87 -5.02
C GLN A 112 -2.57 11.76 -4.64
N MET A 113 -1.36 11.79 -5.19
CA MET A 113 -0.27 10.89 -4.80
C MET A 113 0.08 11.05 -3.32
N VAL A 114 0.24 12.29 -2.84
CA VAL A 114 0.55 12.59 -1.43
C VAL A 114 -0.59 12.16 -0.50
N GLU A 115 -1.85 12.40 -0.89
CA GLU A 115 -3.01 11.93 -0.13
C GLU A 115 -3.03 10.40 -0.05
N TRP A 116 -2.77 9.73 -1.17
CA TRP A 116 -2.69 8.28 -1.22
C TRP A 116 -1.61 7.74 -0.29
N ALA A 117 -0.42 8.36 -0.31
CA ALA A 117 0.67 8.02 0.59
C ALA A 117 0.25 8.11 2.06
N ARG A 118 -0.46 9.18 2.44
CA ARG A 118 -0.97 9.33 3.80
C ARG A 118 -1.94 8.22 4.20
N ARG A 119 -2.86 7.81 3.31
CA ARG A 119 -3.80 6.69 3.57
C ARG A 119 -3.08 5.38 3.83
N TRP A 120 -1.94 5.18 3.18
CA TRP A 120 -1.09 3.99 3.32
C TRP A 120 0.04 4.16 4.34
N SER A 121 -0.07 5.14 5.26
CA SER A 121 0.97 5.41 6.27
C SER A 121 2.39 5.58 5.67
N GLY A 122 2.44 6.11 4.46
CA GLY A 122 3.64 6.42 3.72
C GLY A 122 3.89 7.91 3.60
N TYR A 123 4.74 8.29 2.65
CA TYR A 123 5.21 9.67 2.52
C TYR A 123 5.60 10.04 1.10
N GLU A 124 5.65 11.35 0.85
CA GLU A 124 6.15 11.92 -0.40
C GLU A 124 7.68 11.89 -0.43
N VAL A 125 8.23 11.40 -1.53
CA VAL A 125 9.68 11.34 -1.74
C VAL A 125 10.12 12.62 -2.47
N THR A 126 11.03 13.36 -1.86
CA THR A 126 11.48 14.67 -2.35
C THR A 126 13.00 14.84 -2.26
N GLY A 127 13.54 15.90 -2.85
CA GLY A 127 14.99 16.23 -2.80
C GLY A 127 15.91 15.12 -3.32
N ASP A 128 17.08 14.97 -2.71
CA ASP A 128 18.10 13.99 -3.08
C ASP A 128 17.58 12.54 -3.10
N GLU A 129 16.61 12.23 -2.23
CA GLU A 129 15.99 10.90 -2.20
C GLU A 129 15.20 10.64 -3.48
N LYS A 130 14.43 11.64 -3.93
CA LYS A 130 13.69 11.57 -5.20
C LYS A 130 14.66 11.38 -6.36
N GLU A 131 15.74 12.17 -6.40
CA GLU A 131 16.74 12.07 -7.45
C GLU A 131 17.39 10.67 -7.52
N TYR A 132 17.74 10.12 -6.35
CA TYR A 132 18.31 8.77 -6.25
C TYR A 132 17.39 7.71 -6.86
N TYR A 133 16.13 7.65 -6.41
CA TYR A 133 15.21 6.62 -6.91
C TYR A 133 14.81 6.84 -8.37
N MET A 134 14.66 8.09 -8.81
CA MET A 134 14.38 8.39 -10.22
C MET A 134 15.51 7.92 -11.14
N GLN A 135 16.78 8.04 -10.73
CA GLN A 135 17.90 7.50 -11.48
C GLN A 135 17.81 5.97 -11.61
N LEU A 136 17.53 5.26 -10.51
CA LEU A 136 17.37 3.81 -10.54
C LEU A 136 16.19 3.35 -11.42
N ILE A 137 15.05 4.05 -11.32
CA ILE A 137 13.87 3.75 -12.14
C ILE A 137 14.18 3.97 -13.62
N ARG A 138 14.84 5.08 -13.97
CA ARG A 138 15.18 5.39 -15.37
C ARG A 138 16.19 4.39 -15.94
N ALA A 139 17.22 4.02 -15.16
CA ALA A 139 18.19 3.00 -15.55
C ALA A 139 17.50 1.64 -15.79
N ALA A 140 16.64 1.22 -14.85
CA ALA A 140 15.88 -0.03 -14.98
C ALA A 140 14.94 -0.02 -16.20
N ARG A 141 14.25 1.10 -16.48
CA ARG A 141 13.39 1.26 -17.68
C ARG A 141 14.19 1.22 -18.99
N ALA A 142 15.43 1.72 -18.98
CA ALA A 142 16.33 1.68 -20.14
C ALA A 142 16.96 0.29 -20.36
N GLY A 143 16.76 -0.67 -19.44
CA GLY A 143 17.41 -1.98 -19.47
C GLY A 143 18.86 -1.94 -18.98
N GLU A 144 19.30 -0.82 -18.41
CA GLU A 144 20.63 -0.64 -17.85
C GLU A 144 20.61 -1.05 -16.37
N GLY A 145 21.05 -2.28 -16.06
CA GLY A 145 21.16 -2.78 -14.68
C GLY A 145 20.44 -4.10 -14.37
N GLN A 146 19.90 -4.81 -15.36
CA GLN A 146 19.57 -6.23 -15.19
C GLN A 146 20.86 -7.05 -15.25
N GLU A 147 21.46 -7.35 -14.10
CA GLU A 147 22.27 -8.57 -14.00
C GLU A 147 21.33 -9.76 -14.20
N ALA A 148 21.68 -10.61 -15.18
CA ALA A 148 20.98 -11.83 -15.56
C ALA A 148 20.94 -12.87 -14.43
#